data_AF-A0A356TKC7-F1
#
_entry.id   AF-A0A356TKC7-F1
#
_cell.length_a   1.000
_cell.length_b   1.000
_cell.length_c   1.000
_cell.angle_alpha   90.00
_cell.angle_beta   90.00
_cell.angle_gamma   90.00
#
_symmetry.space_group_name_H-M   'P 1'
#
loop_
_entity.id
_entity.type
_entity.pdbx_description
1 polymer ?
#
loop_
_entity_poly.entity_id
_entity_poly.type
_entity_poly.pdbx_seq_one_letter_code
_entity_poly.pdbx_strand_id
1 'polypeptide(L)'
;MVAAAYRDAAWIWGPRAAYLGACNGDRPEFYEIFESFAEAARCPQRMHVRAEPTEAERDFLAEADLIVLGGGDPLQGLRAFESAGLVEVLRESFTRGAVLVGVSAGATLLGLGTRDAAERFAPTL
;
A
#
# COMPACT_ATOMS: atom_id res chain seq x y z
N MET A 1 6.22 -13.08 -22.29
CA MET A 1 7.69 -12.87 -22.30
C MET A 1 8.12 -11.57 -21.65
N VAL A 2 7.50 -10.42 -21.94
CA VAL A 2 7.91 -9.10 -21.38
C VAL A 2 7.80 -9.00 -19.85
N ALA A 3 6.69 -9.47 -19.24
CA ALA A 3 6.50 -9.41 -17.78
C ALA A 3 7.44 -10.31 -16.97
N ALA A 4 7.98 -11.38 -17.58
CA ALA A 4 8.99 -12.22 -16.94
C ALA A 4 10.35 -11.50 -16.94
N ALA A 5 10.74 -10.93 -18.10
CA ALA A 5 11.94 -10.11 -18.22
C ALA A 5 11.92 -8.85 -17.34
N TYR A 6 10.74 -8.26 -17.09
CA TYR A 6 10.60 -7.13 -16.17
C TYR A 6 10.78 -7.54 -14.70
N ARG A 7 10.26 -8.70 -14.29
CA ARG A 7 10.53 -9.31 -12.98
C ARG A 7 12.01 -9.64 -12.81
N ASP A 8 12.61 -10.15 -13.87
CA ASP A 8 14.04 -10.43 -13.97
C ASP A 8 14.91 -9.17 -14.13
N ALA A 9 14.32 -7.98 -14.27
CA ALA A 9 15.04 -6.71 -14.19
C ALA A 9 14.81 -6.04 -12.83
N ALA A 10 13.62 -6.21 -12.24
CA ALA A 10 13.25 -5.66 -10.95
C ALA A 10 14.15 -6.17 -9.81
N TRP A 11 14.67 -7.41 -9.85
CA TRP A 11 15.65 -7.86 -8.85
C TRP A 11 16.98 -7.10 -8.90
N ILE A 12 17.32 -6.50 -10.04
CA ILE A 12 18.54 -5.68 -10.21
C ILE A 12 18.38 -4.35 -9.46
N TRP A 13 17.15 -3.83 -9.39
CA TRP A 13 16.82 -2.55 -8.75
C TRP A 13 16.25 -2.71 -7.33
N GLY A 14 15.90 -3.94 -6.91
CA GLY A 14 15.27 -4.23 -5.63
C GLY A 14 13.76 -3.89 -5.59
N PRO A 15 13.03 -4.42 -4.61
CA PRO A 15 11.60 -4.15 -4.46
C PRO A 15 11.31 -2.68 -4.10
N ARG A 16 10.16 -2.18 -4.56
CA ARG A 16 9.63 -0.84 -4.25
C ARG A 16 8.71 -0.89 -3.04
N ALA A 17 8.94 -0.02 -2.06
CA ALA A 17 8.12 0.06 -0.86
C ALA A 17 7.34 1.37 -0.75
N ALA A 18 6.01 1.30 -0.71
CA ALA A 18 5.16 2.45 -0.45
C ALA A 18 4.66 2.43 1.01
N TYR A 19 4.62 3.60 1.64
CA TYR A 19 4.02 3.80 2.95
C TYR A 19 2.82 4.74 2.85
N LEU A 20 1.69 4.32 3.42
CA LEU A 20 0.46 5.10 3.50
C LEU A 20 0.28 5.60 4.94
N GLY A 21 0.57 6.89 5.15
CA GLY A 21 0.52 7.55 6.46
C GLY A 21 -0.84 8.09 6.86
N ALA A 22 -1.86 7.96 6.01
CA ALA A 22 -3.15 8.62 6.20
C ALA A 22 -3.81 8.33 7.57
N CYS A 23 -3.67 7.12 8.12
CA CYS A 23 -4.21 6.77 9.44
C CYS A 23 -3.59 7.58 10.60
N ASN A 24 -2.36 8.06 10.47
CA ASN A 24 -1.69 8.88 11.49
C ASN A 24 -1.59 10.36 11.08
N GLY A 25 -2.28 10.76 10.01
CA GLY A 25 -2.21 12.12 9.48
C GLY A 25 -0.85 12.44 8.83
N ASP A 26 -0.24 11.45 8.17
CA ASP A 26 1.03 11.59 7.44
C ASP A 26 2.18 12.13 8.29
N ARG A 27 2.18 11.78 9.57
CA ARG A 27 3.18 12.25 10.53
C ARG A 27 4.57 11.70 10.17
N PRO A 28 5.60 12.57 10.09
CA PRO A 28 6.91 12.18 9.58
C PRO A 28 7.60 11.14 10.47
N GLU A 29 7.35 11.16 11.79
CA GLU A 29 7.99 10.23 12.72
C GLU A 29 7.60 8.76 12.45
N PHE A 30 6.40 8.52 11.91
CA PHE A 30 6.00 7.16 11.52
C PHE A 30 6.59 6.75 10.17
N TYR A 31 6.84 7.72 9.28
CA TYR A 31 7.53 7.45 8.04
C TYR A 31 9.00 7.08 8.27
N GLU A 32 9.69 7.74 9.21
CA GLU A 32 11.07 7.40 9.60
C GLU A 32 11.20 5.94 10.13
N ILE A 33 10.22 5.48 10.89
CA ILE A 33 10.13 4.07 11.32
C ILE A 33 9.97 3.15 10.11
N PHE A 34 9.09 3.51 9.17
CA PHE A 34 8.94 2.77 7.92
C PHE A 34 10.22 2.75 7.10
N GLU A 35 10.98 3.85 7.03
CA GLU A 35 12.25 3.88 6.30
C GLU A 35 13.23 2.86 6.89
N SER A 36 13.33 2.77 8.21
CA SER A 36 14.15 1.76 8.89
C SER A 36 13.71 0.33 8.55
N PHE A 37 12.40 0.08 8.50
CA PHE A 37 11.85 -1.20 8.06
C PHE A 37 12.17 -1.50 6.59
N ALA A 38 11.98 -0.53 5.69
CA ALA A 38 12.25 -0.69 4.26
C ALA A 38 13.73 -0.95 3.98
N GLU A 39 14.64 -0.36 4.76
CA GLU A 39 16.07 -0.65 4.70
C GLU A 39 16.37 -2.10 5.07
N ALA A 40 15.82 -2.57 6.20
CA ALA A 40 15.97 -3.97 6.63
C ALA A 40 15.36 -4.95 5.60
N ALA A 41 14.27 -4.56 4.95
CA ALA A 41 13.62 -5.31 3.87
C ALA A 41 14.32 -5.17 2.50
N ARG A 42 15.44 -4.45 2.42
CA ARG A 42 16.21 -4.20 1.19
C ARG A 42 15.36 -3.62 0.05
N CYS A 43 14.50 -2.65 0.39
CA CYS A 43 13.69 -1.88 -0.56
C CYS A 43 14.38 -0.53 -0.82
N PRO A 44 15.29 -0.43 -1.81
CA PRO A 44 16.08 0.78 -2.04
C PRO A 44 15.22 1.95 -2.56
N GLN A 45 14.11 1.64 -3.22
CA GLN A 45 13.13 2.61 -3.67
C GLN A 45 11.97 2.61 -2.69
N ARG A 46 11.73 3.75 -2.04
CA ARG A 46 10.67 3.90 -1.06
C ARG A 46 10.03 5.28 -1.13
N MET A 47 8.73 5.35 -0.86
CA MET A 47 7.97 6.60 -0.94
C MET A 47 6.88 6.67 0.12
N HIS A 48 6.74 7.85 0.72
CA HIS A 48 5.56 8.23 1.49
C HIS A 48 4.46 8.66 0.52
N VAL A 49 3.39 7.88 0.45
CA VAL A 49 2.17 8.22 -0.28
C VAL A 49 1.21 8.87 0.71
N ARG A 50 1.08 10.20 0.61
CA ARG A 50 0.30 11.01 1.55
C ARG A 50 -1.20 10.79 1.37
N ALA A 51 -2.00 11.22 2.35
CA ALA A 51 -3.45 11.20 2.29
C ALA A 51 -4.02 11.95 1.06
N GLU A 52 -3.35 13.03 0.66
CA GLU A 52 -3.60 13.76 -0.59
C GLU A 52 -2.41 13.58 -1.54
N PRO A 53 -2.38 12.48 -2.31
CA PRO A 53 -1.18 12.15 -3.06
C PRO A 53 -1.05 12.96 -4.34
N THR A 54 0.18 13.26 -4.72
CA THR A 54 0.51 13.75 -6.07
C THR A 54 0.32 12.63 -7.11
N GLU A 55 0.33 12.98 -8.40
CA GLU A 55 0.31 11.97 -9.47
C GLU A 55 1.51 11.01 -9.36
N ALA A 56 2.72 11.54 -9.11
CA ALA A 56 3.91 10.72 -8.93
C ALA A 56 3.82 9.75 -7.73
N GLU A 57 3.16 10.16 -6.64
CA GLU A 57 2.93 9.29 -5.48
C GLU A 57 1.91 8.18 -5.79
N ARG A 58 0.89 8.47 -6.60
CA ARG A 58 -0.06 7.45 -7.08
C ARG A 58 0.60 6.46 -8.03
N ASP A 59 1.39 6.95 -8.98
CA ASP A 59 2.12 6.10 -9.92
C ASP A 59 3.12 5.20 -9.18
N PHE A 60 3.82 5.75 -8.18
CA PHE A 60 4.71 4.95 -7.35
C PHE A 60 3.94 3.87 -6.57
N LEU A 61 2.79 4.20 -5.98
CA LEU A 61 1.95 3.22 -5.29
C LEU A 61 1.50 2.11 -6.24
N ALA A 62 1.08 2.48 -7.45
CA ALA A 62 0.61 1.55 -8.46
C ALA A 62 1.71 0.59 -8.92
N GLU A 63 2.99 0.89 -8.72
CA GLU A 63 4.12 0.03 -9.06
C GLU A 63 4.79 -0.62 -7.85
N ALA A 64 4.33 -0.34 -6.63
CA ALA A 64 4.95 -0.85 -5.41
C ALA A 64 4.82 -2.38 -5.29
N ASP A 65 5.88 -3.01 -4.77
CA ASP A 65 5.93 -4.44 -4.46
C ASP A 65 5.56 -4.72 -3.00
N LEU A 66 5.84 -3.75 -2.12
CA LEU A 66 5.52 -3.77 -0.70
C LEU A 66 4.75 -2.49 -0.35
N ILE A 67 3.58 -2.64 0.25
CA ILE A 67 2.72 -1.50 0.63
C ILE A 67 2.40 -1.62 2.11
N VAL A 68 2.81 -0.62 2.89
CA VAL A 68 2.59 -0.57 4.35
C VAL A 68 1.52 0.47 4.66
N LEU A 69 0.41 0.04 5.25
CA LEU A 69 -0.63 0.90 5.79
C LEU A 69 -0.30 1.19 7.26
N GLY A 70 0.00 2.46 7.56
CA GLY A 70 0.36 2.91 8.89
C GLY A 70 -0.77 2.77 9.92
N GLY A 71 -0.40 2.82 11.20
CA GLY A 71 -1.36 2.85 12.31
C GLY A 71 -1.98 4.22 12.55
N GLY A 72 -2.94 4.29 13.48
CA GLY A 72 -3.62 5.52 13.90
C GLY A 72 -5.15 5.35 13.94
N ASP A 73 -5.90 6.21 13.26
CA ASP A 73 -7.35 6.14 13.12
C ASP A 73 -7.75 5.47 11.79
N PRO A 74 -8.45 4.32 11.81
CA PRO A 74 -8.87 3.64 10.58
C PRO A 74 -9.93 4.44 9.81
N LEU A 75 -10.84 5.16 10.47
CA LEU A 75 -11.87 5.95 9.75
C LEU A 75 -11.26 7.16 9.04
N GLN A 76 -10.22 7.77 9.62
CA GLN A 76 -9.44 8.79 8.93
C GLN A 76 -8.76 8.22 7.69
N GLY A 77 -8.08 7.08 7.83
CA GLY A 77 -7.40 6.44 6.70
C GLY A 77 -8.36 6.03 5.59
N LEU A 78 -9.51 5.42 5.93
CA LEU A 78 -10.52 5.03 4.95
C LEU A 78 -11.01 6.23 4.13
N ARG A 79 -11.40 7.33 4.80
CA ARG A 79 -11.87 8.53 4.11
C ARG A 79 -10.83 9.10 3.16
N ALA A 80 -9.56 9.11 3.57
CA ALA A 80 -8.46 9.57 2.72
C ALA A 80 -8.27 8.66 1.50
N PHE A 81 -8.32 7.34 1.68
CA PHE A 81 -8.16 6.39 0.57
C PHE A 81 -9.32 6.47 -0.42
N GLU A 82 -10.55 6.61 0.07
CA GLU A 82 -11.73 6.79 -0.77
C GLU A 82 -11.69 8.11 -1.54
N SER A 83 -11.38 9.22 -0.86
CA SER A 83 -11.34 10.55 -1.50
C SER A 83 -10.21 10.66 -2.53
N ALA A 84 -9.09 10.00 -2.30
CA ALA A 84 -7.95 9.96 -3.21
C ALA A 84 -8.02 8.82 -4.25
N GLY A 85 -9.08 8.00 -4.26
CA GLY A 85 -9.23 6.89 -5.20
C GLY A 85 -8.18 5.78 -5.04
N LEU A 86 -7.53 5.68 -3.88
CA LEU A 86 -6.45 4.72 -3.64
C LEU A 86 -6.95 3.28 -3.41
N VAL A 87 -8.23 3.10 -3.10
CA VAL A 87 -8.83 1.77 -2.87
C VAL A 87 -8.66 0.87 -4.08
N GLU A 88 -8.90 1.38 -5.29
CA GLU A 88 -8.72 0.59 -6.52
C GLU A 88 -7.25 0.31 -6.79
N VAL A 89 -6.38 1.31 -6.64
CA VAL A 89 -4.92 1.16 -6.82
C VAL A 89 -4.36 0.07 -5.89
N LEU A 90 -4.83 0.01 -4.66
CA LEU A 90 -4.46 -1.03 -3.69
C LEU A 90 -4.95 -2.42 -4.12
N ARG A 91 -6.19 -2.52 -4.63
CA ARG A 91 -6.75 -3.79 -5.12
C ARG A 91 -6.00 -4.30 -6.35
N GLU A 92 -5.73 -3.43 -7.31
CA GLU A 92 -4.97 -3.74 -8.51
C GLU A 92 -3.53 -4.14 -8.15
N SER A 93 -2.91 -3.43 -7.21
CA SER A 93 -1.57 -3.76 -6.71
C SER A 93 -1.50 -5.12 -6.04
N PHE A 94 -2.47 -5.43 -5.17
CA PHE A 94 -2.58 -6.76 -4.57
C PHE A 94 -2.78 -7.85 -5.64
N THR A 95 -3.66 -7.61 -6.61
CA THR A 95 -3.93 -8.56 -7.72
C THR A 95 -2.70 -8.79 -8.60
N ARG A 96 -1.87 -7.77 -8.79
CA ARG A 96 -0.56 -7.87 -9.49
C ARG A 96 0.44 -8.72 -8.70
N GLY A 97 0.28 -8.81 -7.37
CA GLY A 97 1.14 -9.58 -6.47
C GLY A 97 1.91 -8.75 -5.44
N ALA A 98 1.56 -7.47 -5.25
CA ALA A 98 2.15 -6.66 -4.18
C ALA A 98 1.76 -7.21 -2.79
N VAL A 99 2.69 -7.16 -1.84
CA VAL A 99 2.44 -7.54 -0.46
C VAL A 99 1.91 -6.33 0.31
N LEU A 100 0.72 -6.47 0.89
CA LEU A 100 0.11 -5.44 1.73
C LEU A 100 0.33 -5.80 3.21
N VAL A 101 0.88 -4.86 3.97
CA VAL A 101 1.13 -4.97 5.41
C VAL A 101 0.33 -3.89 6.13
N GLY A 102 -0.51 -4.28 7.08
CA GLY A 102 -1.27 -3.35 7.91
C GLY A 102 -0.72 -3.27 9.33
N VAL A 103 -0.47 -2.07 9.82
CA VAL A 103 -0.06 -1.84 11.22
C VAL A 103 -1.23 -1.29 12.01
N SER A 104 -1.69 -2.00 13.04
CA SER A 104 -2.79 -1.56 13.92
C SER A 104 -4.04 -1.16 13.10
N ALA A 105 -4.41 0.12 13.04
CA ALA A 105 -5.49 0.63 12.19
C ALA A 105 -5.36 0.23 10.70
N GLY A 106 -4.14 0.19 10.17
CA GLY A 106 -3.90 -0.30 8.81
C GLY A 106 -4.31 -1.76 8.64
N ALA A 107 -4.14 -2.61 9.66
CA ALA A 107 -4.61 -4.00 9.63
C ALA A 107 -6.14 -4.08 9.63
N THR A 108 -6.80 -3.21 10.40
CA THR A 108 -8.27 -3.06 10.39
C THR A 108 -8.76 -2.69 8.98
N LEU A 109 -8.09 -1.76 8.28
CA LEU A 109 -8.46 -1.38 6.92
C LEU A 109 -8.32 -2.51 5.91
N LEU A 110 -7.25 -3.31 6.00
CA LEU A 110 -7.12 -4.52 5.19
C LEU A 110 -8.27 -5.49 5.48
N GLY A 111 -8.61 -5.70 6.76
CA GLY A 111 -9.73 -6.54 7.17
C GLY A 111 -11.11 -6.03 6.73
N LEU A 112 -11.34 -4.72 6.74
CA LEU A 112 -12.58 -4.12 6.25
C LEU A 112 -12.73 -4.30 4.73
N GLY A 113 -11.63 -4.15 3.97
CA GLY A 113 -11.60 -4.49 2.55
C GLY A 113 -11.91 -5.97 2.27
N THR A 114 -11.64 -6.87 3.23
CA THR A 114 -12.05 -8.29 3.12
C THR A 114 -13.52 -8.54 3.45
N ARG A 115 -14.25 -7.63 4.11
CA ARG A 115 -15.70 -7.79 4.32
C ARG A 115 -16.48 -7.54 3.03
N ASP A 116 -16.13 -6.50 2.28
CA ASP A 116 -16.72 -6.27 0.96
C ASP A 116 -16.25 -7.32 -0.08
N ALA A 117 -15.03 -7.84 0.07
CA ALA A 117 -14.59 -8.98 -0.73
C ALA A 117 -15.36 -10.26 -0.37
N ALA A 118 -15.59 -10.54 0.92
CA ALA A 118 -16.33 -11.71 1.38
C ALA A 118 -17.81 -11.68 0.97
N GLU A 119 -18.47 -10.53 0.95
CA GLU A 119 -19.83 -10.41 0.43
C GLU A 119 -19.91 -10.62 -1.10
N ARG A 120 -18.81 -10.38 -1.84
CA ARG A 120 -18.68 -10.70 -3.28
C ARG A 120 -18.31 -12.16 -3.58
N PHE A 121 -17.87 -12.93 -2.58
CA PHE A 121 -17.58 -14.37 -2.68
C PHE A 121 -18.60 -15.25 -1.94
N ALA A 122 -19.63 -14.67 -1.32
CA ALA A 122 -20.78 -15.42 -0.86
C ALA A 122 -21.40 -16.11 -2.09
N PRO A 123 -21.55 -17.45 -2.10
CA PRO A 123 -22.24 -18.11 -3.19
C PRO A 123 -23.66 -17.54 -3.23
N THR A 124 -24.04 -16.99 -4.37
CA THR A 124 -25.39 -16.52 -4.61
C THR A 124 -26.33 -17.72 -4.41
N LEU A 125 -27.20 -17.66 -3.40
CA LEU A 125 -28.31 -18.59 -3.23
C LEU A 125 -29.44 -18.22 -4.20
#